data_AF-A0A0M3KI51-F1
#
_entry.id   AF-A0A0M3KI51-F1
#
_cell.length_a   1.000
_cell.length_b   1.000
_cell.length_c   1.000
_cell.angle_alpha   90.00
_cell.angle_beta   90.00
_cell.angle_gamma   90.00
#
_symmetry.space_group_name_H-M   'P 1'
#
loop_
_entity.id
_entity.type
_entity.pdbx_description
1 polymer ?
#
loop_
_entity_poly.entity_id
_entity_poly.type
_entity_poly.pdbx_seq_one_letter_code
_entity_poly.pdbx_strand_id
1 'polypeptide(L)'
;MERVWQYIYSKDQLQIFAEEHPVLLTEAPLNPLKNREKSAEIFFETFNVPALHIQMQAVLSLYSTGRTTGVVLDSGDGVTHIVPIFEGFAIQHGIERMDVAGRDVTRYLRLLLRKEGADFHRSAEFEIVREIKEKLCHLAVNTTREENVDIEKVTPYKLPDGSVLEIGAARFRAPEVLFRPELIGEEWPGIATALNASIRKCDMDLRKVLYSNIVLSGGSTMLAGFGDRLLAEVG
;
A
#
# COMPACT_ATOMS: atom_id res chain seq x y z
N MET A 1 0.25 20.25 -3.95
CA MET A 1 1.01 19.38 -4.87
C MET A 1 2.13 20.13 -5.57
N GLU A 2 1.90 21.31 -6.14
CA GLU A 2 2.92 22.08 -6.85
C GLU A 2 4.25 22.27 -6.08
N ARG A 3 4.20 22.65 -4.79
CA ARG A 3 5.40 22.76 -3.94
C ARG A 3 6.21 21.46 -3.83
N VAL A 4 5.54 20.30 -3.89
CA VAL A 4 6.22 18.99 -3.86
C VAL A 4 6.96 18.78 -5.17
N TRP A 5 6.37 19.11 -6.30
CA TRP A 5 7.02 19.03 -7.60
C TRP A 5 8.18 20.04 -7.74
N GLN A 6 8.02 21.26 -7.22
CA GLN A 6 9.11 22.24 -7.13
C GLN A 6 10.27 21.69 -6.30
N TYR A 7 9.99 21.02 -5.17
CA TYR A 7 11.01 20.39 -4.35
C TYR A 7 11.73 19.24 -5.08
N ILE A 8 11.01 18.44 -5.88
CA ILE A 8 11.61 17.37 -6.69
C ILE A 8 12.59 17.92 -7.73
N TYR A 9 12.26 19.02 -8.40
CA TYR A 9 13.19 19.68 -9.34
C TYR A 9 14.28 20.50 -8.65
N SER A 10 14.14 20.77 -7.35
CA SER A 10 15.08 21.60 -6.61
C SER A 10 16.46 20.95 -6.49
N LYS A 11 17.41 21.76 -5.98
CA LYS A 11 18.78 21.32 -5.73
C LYS A 11 18.90 20.21 -4.67
N ASP A 12 17.88 20.05 -3.83
CA ASP A 12 17.88 19.03 -2.78
C ASP A 12 17.53 17.63 -3.30
N GLN A 13 17.01 17.54 -4.52
CA GLN A 13 16.53 16.29 -5.12
C GLN A 13 17.19 16.07 -6.50
N LEU A 14 16.48 16.31 -7.62
CA LEU A 14 16.96 15.94 -8.95
C LEU A 14 18.00 16.90 -9.55
N GLN A 15 18.02 18.17 -9.12
CA GLN A 15 18.96 19.17 -9.64
C GLN A 15 18.88 19.41 -11.15
N ILE A 16 17.69 19.28 -11.74
CA ILE A 16 17.44 19.45 -13.18
C ILE A 16 16.41 20.54 -13.45
N PHE A 17 16.46 21.13 -14.65
CA PHE A 17 15.44 22.05 -15.12
C PHE A 17 14.28 21.25 -15.73
N ALA A 18 13.06 21.47 -15.25
CA ALA A 18 11.88 20.76 -15.74
C ALA A 18 11.64 20.94 -17.25
N GLU A 19 12.03 22.10 -17.79
CA GLU A 19 11.85 22.49 -19.20
C GLU A 19 12.68 21.64 -20.19
N GLU A 20 13.71 20.95 -19.69
CA GLU A 20 14.64 20.17 -20.51
C GLU A 20 14.26 18.68 -20.58
N HIS A 21 13.25 18.24 -19.81
CA HIS A 21 13.00 16.82 -19.61
C HIS A 21 11.51 16.42 -19.75
N PRO A 22 11.19 15.39 -20.55
CA PRO A 22 9.83 14.85 -20.58
C PRO A 22 9.49 14.17 -19.26
N VAL A 23 8.22 14.25 -18.85
CA VAL A 23 7.74 13.73 -17.56
C VAL A 23 6.78 12.56 -17.77
N LEU A 24 7.05 11.45 -17.07
CA LEU A 24 6.08 10.38 -16.84
C LEU A 24 5.50 10.55 -15.43
N LEU A 25 4.21 10.86 -15.33
CA LEU A 25 3.50 10.98 -14.06
C LEU A 25 2.60 9.77 -13.85
N THR A 26 2.54 9.27 -12.61
CA THR A 26 1.62 8.20 -12.25
C THR A 26 0.36 8.76 -11.61
N GLU A 27 -0.79 8.15 -11.87
CA GLU A 27 -2.05 8.46 -11.17
C GLU A 27 -2.70 7.24 -10.51
N ALA A 28 -3.49 7.50 -9.48
CA ALA A 28 -4.28 6.47 -8.81
C ALA A 28 -5.40 5.96 -9.75
N PRO A 29 -5.86 4.71 -9.56
CA PRO A 29 -7.07 4.21 -10.23
C PRO A 29 -8.28 5.13 -9.97
N LEU A 30 -9.14 5.28 -10.97
CA LEU A 30 -10.36 6.10 -10.90
C LEU A 30 -10.12 7.59 -10.58
N ASN A 31 -8.94 8.13 -10.90
CA ASN A 31 -8.67 9.56 -10.77
C ASN A 31 -9.64 10.39 -11.65
N PRO A 32 -10.35 11.39 -11.08
CA PRO A 32 -11.23 12.25 -11.87
C PRO A 32 -10.47 12.98 -12.99
N LEU A 33 -11.10 13.09 -14.16
CA LEU A 33 -10.52 13.78 -15.32
C LEU A 33 -10.05 15.20 -14.98
N LYS A 34 -10.83 15.93 -14.18
CA LYS A 34 -10.48 17.29 -13.73
C LYS A 34 -9.13 17.36 -12.98
N ASN A 35 -8.81 16.35 -12.18
CA ASN A 35 -7.54 16.30 -11.46
C ASN A 35 -6.38 15.99 -12.42
N ARG A 36 -6.62 15.15 -13.41
CA ARG A 36 -5.67 14.82 -14.48
C ARG A 36 -5.38 16.05 -15.33
N GLU A 37 -6.41 16.78 -15.76
CA GLU A 37 -6.31 18.05 -16.48
C GLU A 37 -5.54 19.09 -15.67
N LYS A 38 -5.87 19.25 -14.37
CA LYS A 38 -5.16 20.21 -13.51
C LYS A 38 -3.68 19.85 -13.33
N SER A 39 -3.35 18.57 -13.28
CA SER A 39 -1.95 18.12 -13.23
C SER A 39 -1.23 18.49 -14.52
N ALA A 40 -1.85 18.25 -15.68
CA ALA A 40 -1.29 18.63 -16.97
C ALA A 40 -1.11 20.15 -17.13
N GLU A 41 -2.10 20.94 -16.72
CA GLU A 41 -2.03 22.41 -16.67
C GLU A 41 -0.80 22.87 -15.89
N ILE A 42 -0.58 22.34 -14.68
CA ILE A 42 0.57 22.72 -13.85
C ILE A 42 1.90 22.33 -14.53
N PHE A 43 2.01 21.11 -15.07
CA PHE A 43 3.25 20.66 -15.71
C PHE A 43 3.59 21.45 -16.98
N PHE A 44 2.61 21.80 -17.81
CA PHE A 44 2.84 22.57 -19.03
C PHE A 44 2.97 24.08 -18.77
N GLU A 45 2.08 24.67 -17.97
CA GLU A 45 2.03 26.13 -17.80
C GLU A 45 2.98 26.65 -16.72
N THR A 46 3.24 25.87 -15.66
CA THR A 46 4.10 26.29 -14.55
C THR A 46 5.52 25.76 -14.70
N PHE A 47 5.68 24.51 -15.11
CA PHE A 47 6.99 23.85 -15.22
C PHE A 47 7.54 23.81 -16.66
N ASN A 48 6.78 24.25 -17.66
CA ASN A 48 7.16 24.28 -19.07
C ASN A 48 7.74 22.96 -19.59
N VAL A 49 7.23 21.81 -19.13
CA VAL A 49 7.79 20.51 -19.54
C VAL A 49 7.59 20.28 -21.05
N PRO A 50 8.58 19.72 -21.76
CA PRO A 50 8.50 19.52 -23.21
C PRO A 50 7.49 18.44 -23.61
N ALA A 51 7.23 17.47 -22.73
CA ALA A 51 6.20 16.45 -22.91
C ALA A 51 5.74 15.88 -21.57
N LEU A 52 4.49 15.42 -21.52
CA LEU A 52 3.89 14.79 -20.34
C LEU A 52 3.12 13.54 -20.76
N HIS A 53 3.40 12.42 -20.10
CA HIS A 53 2.55 11.22 -20.15
C HIS A 53 2.03 10.90 -18.74
N ILE A 54 0.74 10.63 -18.61
CA ILE A 54 0.12 10.25 -17.33
C ILE A 54 -0.42 8.82 -17.43
N GLN A 55 0.08 7.93 -16.58
CA GLN A 55 -0.25 6.50 -16.59
C GLN A 55 -0.72 6.01 -15.23
N MET A 56 -1.65 5.05 -15.21
CA MET A 56 -2.14 4.48 -13.96
C MET A 56 -1.07 3.61 -13.26
N GLN A 57 -0.90 3.80 -11.95
CA GLN A 57 0.10 3.13 -11.11
C GLN A 57 0.08 1.59 -11.23
N ALA A 58 -1.12 1.01 -11.16
CA ALA A 58 -1.31 -0.44 -11.25
C ALA A 58 -0.89 -1.00 -12.62
N VAL A 59 -1.14 -0.29 -13.72
CA VAL A 59 -0.72 -0.75 -15.06
C VAL A 59 0.79 -0.78 -15.18
N LEU A 60 1.48 0.25 -14.68
CA LEU A 60 2.95 0.25 -14.64
C LEU A 60 3.51 -0.87 -13.76
N SER A 61 2.85 -1.16 -12.63
CA SER A 61 3.22 -2.25 -11.74
C SER A 61 3.07 -3.62 -12.41
N LEU A 62 2.06 -3.80 -13.27
CA LEU A 62 1.92 -5.05 -14.03
C LEU A 62 3.02 -5.17 -15.10
N TYR A 63 3.28 -4.07 -15.82
CA TYR A 63 4.31 -4.01 -16.86
C TYR A 63 5.72 -4.26 -16.33
N SER A 64 6.04 -3.82 -15.11
CA SER A 64 7.34 -4.11 -14.49
C SER A 64 7.60 -5.60 -14.31
N THR A 65 6.54 -6.42 -14.26
CA THR A 65 6.64 -7.88 -14.18
C THR A 65 6.63 -8.59 -15.54
N GLY A 66 6.62 -7.85 -16.65
CA GLY A 66 6.57 -8.39 -18.01
C GLY A 66 5.21 -8.98 -18.40
N ARG A 67 4.14 -8.63 -17.69
CA ARG A 67 2.77 -9.11 -17.95
C ARG A 67 1.91 -7.99 -18.52
N THR A 68 0.94 -8.36 -19.34
CA THR A 68 -0.11 -7.46 -19.85
C THR A 68 -1.50 -7.81 -19.32
N THR A 69 -1.66 -9.01 -18.75
CA THR A 69 -2.90 -9.49 -18.15
C THR A 69 -2.63 -10.01 -16.75
N GLY A 70 -3.47 -9.61 -15.79
CA GLY A 70 -3.36 -10.00 -14.39
C GLY A 70 -4.16 -9.06 -13.48
N VAL A 71 -4.04 -9.26 -12.18
CA VAL A 71 -4.63 -8.37 -11.17
C VAL A 71 -3.52 -7.80 -10.33
N VAL A 72 -3.49 -6.48 -10.22
CA VAL A 72 -2.55 -5.81 -9.32
C VAL A 72 -3.26 -5.48 -8.02
N LEU A 73 -2.72 -6.00 -6.92
CA LEU A 73 -3.05 -5.60 -5.56
C LEU A 73 -2.00 -4.60 -5.10
N ASP A 74 -2.33 -3.31 -5.14
CA ASP A 74 -1.46 -2.21 -4.75
C ASP A 74 -1.87 -1.68 -3.36
N SER A 75 -1.04 -1.93 -2.34
CA SER A 75 -1.29 -1.46 -0.98
C SER A 75 -0.23 -0.45 -0.54
N GLY A 76 -0.61 0.83 -0.54
CA GLY A 76 0.26 1.96 -0.21
C GLY A 76 0.23 2.35 1.27
N ASP A 77 0.44 3.64 1.55
CA ASP A 77 0.31 4.21 2.91
C ASP A 77 -1.15 4.48 3.28
N GLY A 78 -1.93 5.13 2.40
CA GLY A 78 -3.29 5.58 2.74
C GLY A 78 -4.43 4.82 2.07
N VAL A 79 -4.14 4.01 1.05
CA VAL A 79 -5.17 3.34 0.24
C VAL A 79 -4.63 2.03 -0.32
N THR A 80 -5.52 1.05 -0.44
CA THR A 80 -5.28 -0.20 -1.15
C THR A 80 -6.21 -0.27 -2.36
N HIS A 81 -5.65 -0.58 -3.53
CA HIS A 81 -6.41 -0.77 -4.77
C HIS A 81 -6.21 -2.19 -5.30
N ILE A 82 -7.28 -2.75 -5.84
CA ILE A 82 -7.23 -3.98 -6.63
C ILE A 82 -7.67 -3.64 -8.04
N VAL A 83 -6.79 -3.89 -9.00
CA VAL A 83 -6.98 -3.45 -10.38
C VAL A 83 -6.79 -4.65 -11.31
N PRO A 84 -7.90 -5.23 -11.83
CA PRO A 84 -7.83 -6.23 -12.87
C PRO A 84 -7.49 -5.57 -14.21
N ILE A 85 -6.53 -6.15 -14.93
CA ILE A 85 -5.99 -5.64 -16.18
C ILE A 85 -6.00 -6.79 -17.21
N PHE A 86 -6.47 -6.49 -18.41
CA PHE A 86 -6.49 -7.41 -19.53
C PHE A 86 -5.88 -6.73 -20.75
N GLU A 87 -4.86 -7.37 -21.34
CA GLU A 87 -4.14 -6.87 -22.53
C GLU A 87 -3.68 -5.40 -22.41
N GLY A 88 -3.24 -4.98 -21.21
CA GLY A 88 -2.78 -3.62 -20.92
C GLY A 88 -3.89 -2.62 -20.55
N PHE A 89 -5.15 -3.02 -20.64
CA PHE A 89 -6.30 -2.18 -20.30
C PHE A 89 -6.90 -2.57 -18.95
N ALA A 90 -7.13 -1.57 -18.10
CA ALA A 90 -7.76 -1.79 -16.81
C ALA A 90 -9.27 -2.00 -16.94
N ILE A 91 -9.78 -3.08 -16.34
CA ILE A 91 -11.19 -3.42 -16.33
C ILE A 91 -11.90 -2.55 -15.27
N GLN A 92 -12.40 -1.39 -15.70
CA GLN A 92 -12.91 -0.33 -14.81
C GLN A 92 -13.96 -0.83 -13.79
N HIS A 93 -14.90 -1.67 -14.21
CA HIS A 93 -15.96 -2.18 -13.33
C HIS A 93 -15.47 -3.23 -12.31
N GLY A 94 -14.27 -3.78 -12.50
CA GLY A 94 -13.63 -4.72 -11.58
C GLY A 94 -12.68 -4.04 -10.59
N ILE A 95 -12.45 -2.73 -10.69
CA ILE A 95 -11.56 -2.02 -9.77
C ILE A 95 -12.22 -1.94 -8.39
N GLU A 96 -11.49 -2.36 -7.36
CA GLU A 96 -11.87 -2.17 -5.96
C GLU A 96 -10.91 -1.20 -5.29
N ARG A 97 -11.45 -0.40 -4.37
CA ARG A 97 -10.68 0.49 -3.51
C ARG A 97 -11.06 0.24 -2.06
N MET A 98 -10.06 0.22 -1.20
CA MET A 98 -10.20 0.17 0.24
C MET A 98 -9.41 1.31 0.87
N ASP A 99 -10.04 2.10 1.73
CA ASP A 99 -9.37 3.15 2.50
C ASP A 99 -8.72 2.57 3.79
N VAL A 100 -8.07 1.40 3.64
CA VAL A 100 -7.31 0.71 4.69
C VAL A 100 -5.96 0.31 4.10
N ALA A 101 -4.88 0.82 4.68
CA ALA A 101 -3.53 0.57 4.19
C ALA A 101 -2.47 0.72 5.30
N GLY A 102 -1.22 1.04 4.93
CA GLY A 102 -0.07 1.04 5.84
C GLY A 102 -0.17 2.03 7.00
N ARG A 103 -0.87 3.14 6.84
CA ARG A 103 -1.10 4.16 7.87
C ARG A 103 -2.04 3.65 8.95
N ASP A 104 -3.04 2.87 8.58
CA ASP A 104 -4.02 2.29 9.51
C ASP A 104 -3.37 1.18 10.33
N VAL A 105 -2.48 0.39 9.72
CA VAL A 105 -1.60 -0.55 10.43
C VAL A 105 -0.73 0.19 11.44
N THR A 106 -0.06 1.28 11.05
CA THR A 106 0.75 2.10 11.97
C THR A 106 -0.11 2.68 13.11
N ARG A 107 -1.31 3.16 12.81
CA ARG A 107 -2.23 3.73 13.82
C ARG A 107 -2.69 2.67 14.81
N TYR A 108 -3.01 1.48 14.32
CA TYR A 108 -3.43 0.35 15.16
C TYR A 108 -2.26 -0.20 15.99
N LEU A 109 -1.06 -0.30 15.41
CA LEU A 109 0.15 -0.65 16.16
C LEU A 109 0.40 0.32 17.32
N ARG A 110 0.27 1.64 17.06
CA ARG A 110 0.38 2.65 18.12
C ARG A 110 -0.64 2.43 19.23
N LEU A 111 -1.88 2.06 18.89
CA LEU A 111 -2.91 1.75 19.87
C LEU A 111 -2.55 0.50 20.71
N LEU A 112 -2.04 -0.55 20.08
CA LEU A 112 -1.62 -1.77 20.78
C LEU A 112 -0.45 -1.50 21.73
N LEU A 113 0.59 -0.80 21.27
CA LEU A 113 1.74 -0.42 22.11
C LEU A 113 1.32 0.44 23.31
N ARG A 114 0.35 1.36 23.13
CA ARG A 114 -0.21 2.13 24.25
C ARG A 114 -0.94 1.28 25.27
N LYS A 115 -1.65 0.23 24.85
CA LYS A 115 -2.29 -0.72 25.77
C LYS A 115 -1.28 -1.52 26.58
N GLU A 116 -0.09 -1.73 26.02
CA GLU A 116 1.05 -2.39 26.68
C GLU A 116 1.88 -1.42 27.56
N GLY A 117 1.51 -0.14 27.62
CA GLY A 117 2.11 0.87 28.50
C GLY A 117 3.12 1.82 27.85
N ALA A 118 3.34 1.73 26.52
CA ALA A 118 4.23 2.65 25.80
C ALA A 118 3.51 3.97 25.44
N ASP A 119 4.09 5.10 25.83
CA ASP A 119 3.43 6.39 25.66
C ASP A 119 3.86 7.11 24.37
N PHE A 120 3.05 6.98 23.31
CA PHE A 120 3.29 7.60 22.00
C PHE A 120 2.16 8.56 21.62
N HIS A 121 2.26 9.87 21.91
CA HIS A 121 1.25 10.89 21.63
C HIS A 121 1.53 11.79 20.42
N ARG A 122 2.80 12.01 20.06
CA ARG A 122 3.22 13.06 19.12
C ARG A 122 3.27 12.54 17.68
N SER A 123 3.33 13.48 16.72
CA SER A 123 3.51 13.16 15.30
C SER A 123 4.89 12.56 15.02
N ALA A 124 5.96 13.06 15.67
CA ALA A 124 7.31 12.50 15.51
C ALA A 124 7.38 11.04 15.99
N GLU A 125 6.64 10.70 17.05
CA GLU A 125 6.55 9.34 17.57
C GLU A 125 5.77 8.40 16.62
N PHE A 126 4.86 8.93 15.81
CA PHE A 126 4.17 8.14 14.79
C PHE A 126 5.15 7.61 13.73
N GLU A 127 6.19 8.36 13.39
CA GLU A 127 7.26 7.89 12.49
C GLU A 127 8.08 6.76 13.13
N ILE A 128 8.33 6.82 14.44
CA ILE A 128 8.99 5.73 15.17
C ILE A 128 8.13 4.45 15.11
N VAL A 129 6.82 4.58 15.33
CA VAL A 129 5.90 3.43 15.21
C VAL A 129 5.85 2.88 13.78
N ARG A 130 5.95 3.76 12.77
CA ARG A 130 6.05 3.34 11.37
C ARG A 130 7.34 2.54 11.11
N GLU A 131 8.47 2.98 11.65
CA GLU A 131 9.75 2.28 11.55
C GLU A 131 9.71 0.92 12.26
N ILE A 132 9.10 0.85 13.44
CA ILE A 132 8.83 -0.39 14.15
C ILE A 132 8.01 -1.35 13.29
N LYS A 133 6.92 -0.86 12.68
CA LYS A 133 6.08 -1.65 11.77
C LYS A 133 6.91 -2.23 10.64
N GLU A 134 7.66 -1.39 9.94
CA GLU A 134 8.45 -1.81 8.76
C GLU A 134 9.56 -2.82 9.12
N LYS A 135 10.13 -2.74 10.32
CA LYS A 135 11.22 -3.63 10.76
C LYS A 135 10.76 -4.93 11.42
N LEU A 136 9.68 -4.88 12.19
CA LEU A 136 9.33 -5.95 13.15
C LEU A 136 7.98 -6.60 12.89
N CYS A 137 7.06 -5.97 12.14
CA CYS A 137 5.76 -6.56 11.88
C CYS A 137 5.80 -7.60 10.75
N HIS A 138 4.95 -8.61 10.89
CA HIS A 138 4.77 -9.68 9.90
C HIS A 138 3.32 -10.15 9.91
N LEU A 139 2.89 -10.79 8.83
CA LEU A 139 1.59 -11.43 8.71
C LEU A 139 1.72 -12.93 8.99
N ALA A 140 0.91 -13.42 9.91
CA ALA A 140 0.81 -14.84 10.21
C ALA A 140 -0.15 -15.51 9.22
N VAL A 141 0.19 -16.69 8.72
CA VAL A 141 -0.76 -17.50 7.92
C VAL A 141 -1.92 -17.98 8.78
N ASN A 142 -1.66 -18.32 10.04
CA ASN A 142 -2.69 -18.68 11.01
C ASN A 142 -2.45 -17.97 12.34
N THR A 143 -3.20 -16.89 12.55
CA THR A 143 -3.14 -16.06 13.75
C THR A 143 -3.31 -16.85 15.05
N THR A 144 -4.24 -17.81 15.11
CA THR A 144 -4.45 -18.59 16.34
C THR A 144 -3.26 -19.47 16.72
N ARG A 145 -2.52 -19.98 15.72
CA ARG A 145 -1.29 -20.75 15.97
C ARG A 145 -0.16 -19.83 16.39
N GLU A 146 -0.02 -18.68 15.72
CA GLU A 146 0.97 -17.67 16.06
C GLU A 146 0.78 -17.18 17.50
N GLU A 147 -0.47 -16.93 17.92
CA GLU A 147 -0.77 -16.54 19.30
C GLU A 147 -0.31 -17.62 20.30
N ASN A 148 -0.58 -18.89 20.05
CA ASN A 148 -0.16 -19.94 20.98
C ASN A 148 1.37 -20.13 21.08
N VAL A 149 2.13 -19.74 20.05
CA VAL A 149 3.59 -20.00 19.98
C VAL A 149 4.42 -18.76 20.27
N ASP A 150 3.93 -17.57 19.94
CA ASP A 150 4.71 -16.34 19.86
C ASP A 150 4.31 -15.28 20.89
N ILE A 151 3.29 -15.53 21.73
CA ILE A 151 2.93 -14.63 22.85
C ILE A 151 4.14 -14.38 23.77
N GLU A 152 5.00 -15.38 23.98
CA GLU A 152 6.18 -15.26 24.86
C GLU A 152 7.42 -14.70 24.13
N LYS A 153 7.42 -14.61 22.80
CA LYS A 153 8.55 -14.03 22.07
C LYS A 153 8.40 -12.52 22.02
N VAL A 154 9.31 -11.85 22.69
CA VAL A 154 9.40 -10.40 22.68
C VAL A 154 10.66 -9.97 21.95
N THR A 155 10.53 -9.02 21.03
CA THR A 155 11.69 -8.48 20.30
C THR A 155 12.01 -7.07 20.80
N PRO A 156 13.23 -6.82 21.27
CA PRO A 156 13.64 -5.50 21.73
C PRO A 156 13.82 -4.55 20.54
N TYR A 157 13.33 -3.33 20.68
CA TYR A 157 13.52 -2.23 19.75
C TYR A 157 14.14 -1.04 20.48
N LYS A 158 15.25 -0.52 19.97
CA LYS A 158 15.93 0.65 20.56
C LYS A 158 15.29 1.95 20.06
N LEU A 159 14.73 2.73 20.97
CA LEU A 159 14.16 4.05 20.70
C LEU A 159 15.27 5.10 20.51
N PRO A 160 14.96 6.25 19.88
CA PRO A 160 15.94 7.32 19.63
C PRO A 160 16.56 7.92 20.90
N ASP A 161 15.87 7.87 22.03
CA ASP A 161 16.36 8.30 23.35
C ASP A 161 17.29 7.26 24.01
N GLY A 162 17.49 6.11 23.37
CA GLY A 162 18.33 5.01 23.85
C GLY A 162 17.60 3.99 24.72
N SER A 163 16.34 4.23 25.08
CA SER A 163 15.52 3.25 25.79
C SER A 163 15.18 2.05 24.90
N VAL A 164 14.84 0.92 25.51
CA VAL A 164 14.48 -0.31 24.78
C VAL A 164 13.02 -0.61 25.03
N LEU A 165 12.25 -0.69 23.94
CA LEU A 165 10.86 -1.11 23.95
C LEU A 165 10.78 -2.57 23.54
N GLU A 166 10.08 -3.35 24.36
CA GLU A 166 9.85 -4.77 24.15
C GLU A 166 8.53 -4.98 23.39
N ILE A 167 8.60 -5.53 22.18
CA ILE A 167 7.42 -5.68 21.32
C ILE A 167 7.07 -7.16 21.16
N GLY A 168 5.93 -7.54 21.72
CA GLY A 168 5.40 -8.91 21.68
C GLY A 168 4.43 -9.12 20.52
N ALA A 169 3.20 -9.53 20.84
CA ALA A 169 2.16 -9.91 19.90
C ALA A 169 1.67 -8.78 18.98
N ALA A 170 1.92 -7.52 19.34
CA ALA A 170 1.57 -6.37 18.50
C ALA A 170 2.19 -6.45 17.08
N ARG A 171 3.32 -7.15 16.92
CA ARG A 171 4.02 -7.35 15.64
C ARG A 171 3.17 -8.04 14.59
N PHE A 172 2.45 -9.09 14.95
CA PHE A 172 1.57 -9.79 14.01
C PHE A 172 0.11 -9.37 14.12
N ARG A 173 -0.33 -8.88 15.28
CA ARG A 173 -1.71 -8.36 15.43
C ARG A 173 -1.96 -7.07 14.66
N ALA A 174 -0.96 -6.19 14.55
CA ALA A 174 -1.19 -4.90 13.89
C ALA A 174 -1.48 -5.03 12.38
N PRO A 175 -0.70 -5.81 11.60
CA PRO A 175 -0.97 -6.07 10.20
C PRO A 175 -2.31 -6.75 9.89
N GLU A 176 -2.91 -7.47 10.84
CA GLU A 176 -4.19 -8.15 10.63
C GLU A 176 -5.31 -7.22 10.19
N VAL A 177 -5.21 -5.92 10.48
CA VAL A 177 -6.16 -4.90 10.01
C VAL A 177 -6.34 -4.91 8.50
N LEU A 178 -5.32 -5.31 7.73
CA LEU A 178 -5.42 -5.43 6.27
C LEU A 178 -6.37 -6.57 5.84
N PHE A 179 -6.47 -7.63 6.64
CA PHE A 179 -7.33 -8.79 6.37
C PHE A 179 -8.64 -8.74 7.18
N ARG A 180 -8.65 -8.01 8.29
CA ARG A 180 -9.80 -7.80 9.18
C ARG A 180 -9.93 -6.33 9.58
N PRO A 181 -10.43 -5.46 8.67
CA PRO A 181 -10.64 -4.04 8.97
C PRO A 181 -11.57 -3.76 10.15
N GLU A 182 -12.45 -4.71 10.48
CA GLU A 182 -13.32 -4.66 11.67
C GLU A 182 -12.55 -4.44 12.99
N LEU A 183 -11.27 -4.80 13.06
CA LEU A 183 -10.41 -4.61 14.25
C LEU A 183 -10.19 -3.12 14.58
N ILE A 184 -10.33 -2.23 13.60
CA ILE A 184 -10.27 -0.78 13.77
C ILE A 184 -11.65 -0.11 13.65
N GLY A 185 -12.73 -0.90 13.59
CA GLY A 185 -14.10 -0.41 13.45
C GLY A 185 -14.46 0.02 12.03
N GLU A 186 -13.69 -0.40 11.03
CA GLU A 186 -13.98 -0.12 9.62
C GLU A 186 -14.81 -1.25 9.01
N GLU A 187 -15.77 -0.92 8.14
CA GLU A 187 -16.67 -1.88 7.48
C GLU A 187 -16.15 -2.40 6.14
N TRP A 188 -14.89 -2.09 5.79
CA TRP A 188 -14.27 -2.60 4.57
C TRP A 188 -14.08 -4.12 4.64
N PRO A 189 -14.24 -4.85 3.52
CA PRO A 189 -13.84 -6.25 3.46
C PRO A 189 -12.32 -6.37 3.62
N GLY A 190 -11.82 -7.50 4.11
CA GLY A 190 -10.38 -7.79 4.08
C GLY A 190 -9.83 -7.84 2.66
N ILE A 191 -8.53 -7.58 2.49
CA ILE A 191 -7.86 -7.53 1.18
C ILE A 191 -8.11 -8.80 0.34
N ALA A 192 -8.05 -10.00 0.94
CA ALA A 192 -8.30 -11.25 0.22
C ALA A 192 -9.75 -11.34 -0.30
N THR A 193 -10.71 -10.89 0.51
CA THR A 193 -12.14 -10.85 0.13
C THR A 193 -12.37 -9.82 -0.97
N ALA A 194 -11.78 -8.63 -0.85
CA ALA A 194 -11.84 -7.59 -1.87
C ALA A 194 -11.22 -8.05 -3.20
N LEU A 195 -10.08 -8.76 -3.15
CA LEU A 195 -9.43 -9.32 -4.33
C LEU A 195 -10.32 -10.33 -5.03
N ASN A 196 -10.95 -11.23 -4.27
CA ASN A 196 -11.92 -12.18 -4.78
C ASN A 196 -13.14 -11.49 -5.40
N ALA A 197 -13.66 -10.42 -4.76
CA ALA A 197 -14.77 -9.64 -5.29
C ALA A 197 -14.41 -8.98 -6.62
N SER A 198 -13.23 -8.36 -6.71
CA SER A 198 -12.69 -7.75 -7.94
C SER A 198 -12.63 -8.76 -9.09
N ILE A 199 -12.03 -9.93 -8.88
CA ILE A 199 -11.92 -10.96 -9.91
C ILE A 199 -13.31 -11.50 -10.31
N ARG A 200 -14.22 -11.64 -9.35
CA ARG A 200 -15.60 -12.11 -9.62
C ARG A 200 -16.43 -11.09 -10.39
N LYS A 201 -16.12 -9.80 -10.32
CA LYS A 201 -16.74 -8.77 -11.17
C LYS A 201 -16.31 -8.86 -12.63
N CYS A 202 -15.17 -9.49 -12.92
CA CYS A 202 -14.71 -9.74 -14.29
C CYS A 202 -15.40 -10.95 -14.94
N ASP A 203 -15.32 -10.99 -16.28
CA ASP A 203 -15.85 -12.07 -17.12
C ASP A 203 -15.29 -13.43 -16.71
N MET A 204 -16.14 -14.46 -16.75
CA MET A 204 -15.83 -15.80 -16.26
C MET A 204 -14.57 -16.40 -16.91
N ASP A 205 -14.38 -16.15 -18.20
CA ASP A 205 -13.26 -16.65 -18.99
C ASP A 205 -11.91 -16.05 -18.55
N LEU A 206 -11.92 -14.84 -18.00
CA LEU A 206 -10.71 -14.16 -17.54
C LEU A 206 -10.28 -14.59 -16.14
N ARG A 207 -11.22 -15.04 -15.30
CA ARG A 207 -10.98 -15.27 -13.86
C ARG A 207 -9.83 -16.22 -13.60
N LYS A 208 -9.71 -17.31 -14.36
CA LYS A 208 -8.61 -18.27 -14.23
C LYS A 208 -7.25 -17.60 -14.45
N VAL A 209 -7.14 -16.77 -15.48
CA VAL A 209 -5.90 -16.04 -15.83
C VAL A 209 -5.60 -14.98 -14.78
N LEU A 210 -6.63 -14.30 -14.27
CA LEU A 210 -6.51 -13.28 -13.22
C LEU A 210 -6.02 -13.89 -11.90
N TYR A 211 -6.60 -15.01 -11.45
CA TYR A 211 -6.15 -15.73 -10.26
C TYR A 211 -4.71 -16.24 -10.39
N SER A 212 -4.31 -16.72 -11.57
CA SER A 212 -2.93 -17.17 -11.79
C SER A 212 -1.90 -16.03 -11.89
N ASN A 213 -2.34 -14.78 -12.03
CA ASN A 213 -1.49 -13.61 -12.24
C ASN A 213 -1.85 -12.47 -11.28
N ILE A 214 -1.87 -12.78 -9.98
CA ILE A 214 -1.94 -11.76 -8.93
C ILE A 214 -0.53 -11.18 -8.73
N VAL A 215 -0.41 -9.86 -8.88
CA VAL A 215 0.82 -9.10 -8.68
C VAL A 215 0.67 -8.19 -7.47
N LEU A 216 1.59 -8.29 -6.52
CA LEU A 216 1.64 -7.42 -5.36
C LEU A 216 2.45 -6.16 -5.66
N SER A 217 1.93 -5.00 -5.29
CA SER A 217 2.60 -3.70 -5.41
C SER A 217 2.35 -2.85 -4.16
N GLY A 218 3.18 -1.84 -3.95
CA GLY A 218 3.06 -0.91 -2.82
C GLY A 218 3.72 -1.39 -1.53
N GLY A 219 4.13 -0.41 -0.70
CA GLY A 219 4.97 -0.67 0.48
C GLY A 219 4.35 -1.56 1.54
N SER A 220 3.03 -1.59 1.68
CA SER A 220 2.38 -2.43 2.69
C SER A 220 2.38 -3.92 2.33
N THR A 221 2.60 -4.26 1.05
CA THR A 221 2.76 -5.65 0.61
C THR A 221 4.14 -6.24 0.96
N MET A 222 5.08 -5.40 1.42
CA MET A 222 6.43 -5.82 1.84
C MET A 222 6.46 -6.44 3.24
N LEU A 223 5.33 -6.48 3.96
CA LEU A 223 5.24 -7.17 5.24
C LEU A 223 5.57 -8.65 5.05
N ALA A 224 6.44 -9.19 5.90
CA ALA A 224 6.82 -10.60 5.82
C ALA A 224 5.59 -11.50 5.96
N GLY A 225 5.48 -12.54 5.14
CA GLY A 225 4.33 -13.46 5.13
C GLY A 225 3.09 -12.94 4.39
N PHE A 226 3.11 -11.73 3.81
CA PHE A 226 1.95 -11.19 3.08
C PHE A 226 1.46 -12.10 1.96
N GLY A 227 2.38 -12.57 1.11
CA GLY A 227 2.05 -13.45 -0.01
C GLY A 227 1.46 -14.79 0.44
N ASP A 228 2.08 -15.44 1.43
CA ASP A 228 1.63 -16.73 1.96
C ASP A 228 0.25 -16.62 2.61
N ARG A 229 0.03 -15.55 3.40
CA ARG A 229 -1.28 -15.26 4.01
C ARG A 229 -2.34 -15.00 2.95
N LEU A 230 -2.04 -14.16 1.96
CA LEU A 230 -2.98 -13.88 0.88
C LEU A 230 -3.35 -15.17 0.12
N LEU A 231 -2.36 -16.01 -0.20
CA LEU A 231 -2.58 -17.27 -0.89
C LEU A 231 -3.47 -18.22 -0.08
N ALA A 232 -3.27 -18.28 1.25
CA ALA A 232 -4.07 -19.12 2.13
C ALA A 232 -5.54 -18.67 2.28
N GLU A 233 -5.85 -17.39 2.07
CA GLU A 233 -7.25 -16.89 2.11
C GLU A 233 -7.92 -16.87 0.72
N VAL A 234 -7.14 -16.81 -0.35
CA VAL A 234 -7.65 -16.76 -1.73
C VAL A 234 -7.82 -18.15 -2.34
N GLY A 235 -6.92 -19.09 -2.00
CA GLY A 235 -6.91 -20.48 -2.48
C GLY A 235 -7.90 -21.38 -1.76
#